data_AF-A0A453GGX6-F1
#
_entry.id   AF-A0A453GGX6-F1
#
_cell.length_a   1.000
_cell.length_b   1.000
_cell.length_c   1.000
_cell.angle_alpha   90.00
_cell.angle_beta   90.00
_cell.angle_gamma   90.00
#
_symmetry.space_group_name_H-M   'P 1'
#
loop_
_entity.id
_entity.type
_entity.pdbx_description
1 polymer ?
#
loop_
_entity_poly.entity_id
_entity_poly.type
_entity_poly.pdbx_seq_one_letter_code
_entity_poly.pdbx_strand_id
1 'polypeptide(L)'
;MILGDGWTARFWDDRWLQGQAIREIAPALYQCIPKRRRKARTVAEALTDNAWARDIQGVLGIHEIGQYLRLWQAVQRITLTNVPDQMLWRWTASGTYTAQSCYAATFHGSTRCPSWKLTWKSWAPPRVRFFHWLASQDRCWTAERLARRGLQHHPRCLLCDQEPETIQHLLLTCPFAQQAWHAT
;
A
#
# COMPACT_ATOMS: atom_id res chain seq x y z
N MET A 1 -9.81 -11.95 10.49
CA MET A 1 -10.17 -13.39 10.42
C MET A 1 -10.68 -13.77 11.79
N ILE A 2 -11.67 -14.65 11.85
CA ILE A 2 -12.11 -15.30 13.09
C ILE A 2 -11.50 -16.69 13.07
N LEU A 3 -10.74 -17.01 14.12
CA LEU A 3 -10.12 -18.31 14.29
C LEU A 3 -11.18 -19.31 14.76
N GLY A 4 -11.26 -20.45 14.07
CA GLY A 4 -12.14 -21.56 14.39
C GLY A 4 -11.31 -22.79 14.76
N ASP A 5 -11.20 -23.72 13.81
CA ASP A 5 -10.48 -24.99 13.89
C ASP A 5 -8.97 -24.85 13.62
N GLY A 6 -8.54 -23.71 13.04
CA GLY A 6 -7.15 -23.37 12.81
C GLY A 6 -6.49 -24.11 11.65
N TRP A 7 -7.23 -24.88 10.86
CA TRP A 7 -6.66 -25.68 9.76
C TRP A 7 -6.36 -24.86 8.50
N THR A 8 -7.01 -23.73 8.32
CA THR A 8 -6.78 -22.87 7.15
C THR A 8 -5.85 -21.70 7.46
N ALA A 9 -5.90 -21.20 8.70
CA ALA A 9 -5.07 -20.11 9.18
C ALA A 9 -3.58 -20.51 9.23
N ARG A 10 -2.71 -19.72 8.61
CA ARG A 10 -1.25 -19.88 8.72
C ARG A 10 -0.74 -19.24 10.01
N PHE A 11 -0.07 -20.04 10.85
CA PHE A 11 0.35 -19.61 12.18
C PHE A 11 1.26 -18.37 12.13
N TRP A 12 2.22 -18.32 11.21
CA TRP A 12 3.23 -17.25 11.20
C TRP A 12 2.82 -15.98 10.43
N ASP A 13 2.00 -16.13 9.39
CA ASP A 13 1.76 -15.09 8.39
C ASP A 13 0.35 -14.46 8.45
N ASP A 14 -0.65 -15.19 8.93
CA ASP A 14 -2.02 -14.71 8.96
C ASP A 14 -2.33 -13.93 10.23
N ARG A 15 -3.30 -13.03 10.14
CA ARG A 15 -3.75 -12.17 11.25
C ARG A 15 -4.84 -12.87 12.08
N TRP A 16 -4.42 -13.90 12.80
CA TRP A 16 -5.31 -14.74 13.61
C TRP A 16 -5.22 -14.46 15.11
N LEU A 17 -4.10 -13.90 15.58
CA LEU A 17 -3.87 -13.62 16.99
C LEU A 17 -4.30 -12.17 17.29
N GLN A 18 -5.52 -11.99 17.80
CA GLN A 18 -6.10 -10.67 18.14
C GLN A 18 -6.04 -9.66 16.97
N GLY A 19 -6.21 -10.14 15.74
CA GLY A 19 -6.16 -9.30 14.53
C GLY A 19 -4.76 -8.92 14.05
N GLN A 20 -3.71 -9.45 14.69
CA GLN A 20 -2.31 -9.27 14.32
C GLN A 20 -1.71 -10.59 13.82
N ALA A 21 -0.71 -10.49 12.95
CA ALA A 21 0.11 -11.63 12.54
C ALA A 21 1.32 -11.75 13.45
N ILE A 22 1.86 -12.97 13.63
CA ILE A 22 3.01 -13.16 14.51
C ILE A 22 4.23 -12.37 14.04
N ARG A 23 4.44 -12.24 12.72
CA ARG A 23 5.50 -11.37 12.18
C ARG A 23 5.40 -9.89 12.59
N GLU A 24 4.21 -9.44 12.99
CA GLU A 24 3.97 -8.06 13.48
C GLU A 24 4.25 -7.97 14.99
N ILE A 25 3.95 -9.03 15.75
CA ILE A 25 4.14 -9.10 17.22
C ILE A 25 5.60 -9.40 17.59
N ALA A 26 6.21 -10.32 16.85
CA ALA A 26 7.52 -10.92 17.11
C ALA A 26 8.40 -10.91 15.84
N PRO A 27 8.78 -9.73 15.31
CA PRO A 27 9.46 -9.61 14.04
C PRO A 27 10.88 -10.20 14.04
N ALA A 28 11.60 -10.15 15.16
CA ALA A 28 12.96 -10.70 15.26
C ALA A 28 12.90 -12.23 15.31
N LEU A 29 12.02 -12.80 16.16
CA LEU A 29 11.78 -14.23 16.23
C LEU A 29 11.29 -14.79 14.88
N TYR A 30 10.45 -14.06 14.17
CA TYR A 30 9.95 -14.47 12.86
C TYR A 30 11.09 -14.69 11.84
N GLN A 31 12.19 -13.94 11.95
CA GLN A 31 13.36 -14.11 11.06
C GLN A 31 14.07 -15.45 11.27
N CYS A 32 14.05 -15.98 12.49
CA CYS A 32 14.65 -17.28 12.85
C CYS A 32 13.91 -18.50 12.28
N ILE A 33 12.77 -18.30 11.62
CA ILE A 33 11.91 -19.39 11.15
C ILE A 33 12.15 -19.63 9.67
N PRO A 34 12.34 -20.87 9.19
CA PRO A 34 12.49 -21.13 7.76
C PRO A 34 11.25 -20.74 6.94
N LYS A 35 11.45 -20.16 5.76
CA LYS A 35 10.34 -19.78 4.84
C LYS A 35 9.37 -20.93 4.58
N ARG A 36 9.87 -22.17 4.48
CA ARG A 36 9.04 -23.37 4.29
C ARG A 36 8.07 -23.59 5.46
N ARG A 37 8.53 -23.41 6.71
CA ARG A 37 7.68 -23.55 7.91
C ARG A 37 6.66 -22.42 7.99
N ARG A 38 7.05 -21.18 7.70
CA ARG A 38 6.14 -20.02 7.68
C ARG A 38 4.92 -20.26 6.77
N LYS A 39 5.16 -20.79 5.57
CA LYS A 39 4.10 -21.06 4.58
C LYS A 39 3.29 -22.32 4.84
N ALA A 40 3.86 -23.32 5.53
CA ALA A 40 3.23 -24.64 5.69
C ALA A 40 2.48 -24.79 7.01
N ARG A 41 2.96 -24.18 8.10
CA ARG A 41 2.41 -24.38 9.44
C ARG A 41 1.03 -23.75 9.59
N THR A 42 0.02 -24.56 9.88
CA THR A 42 -1.33 -24.09 10.25
C THR A 42 -1.39 -23.76 11.74
N VAL A 43 -2.41 -23.02 12.18
CA VAL A 43 -2.61 -22.74 13.61
C VAL A 43 -2.93 -24.02 14.36
N ALA A 44 -3.78 -24.89 13.82
CA ALA A 44 -4.11 -26.19 14.41
C ALA A 44 -2.85 -27.01 14.73
N GLU A 45 -2.01 -27.23 13.72
CA GLU A 45 -0.75 -27.97 13.85
C GLU A 45 0.23 -27.30 14.79
N ALA A 46 0.28 -25.97 14.79
CA ALA A 46 1.19 -25.20 15.62
C ALA A 46 0.85 -25.36 17.11
N LEU A 47 -0.43 -25.30 17.46
CA LEU A 47 -0.90 -25.39 18.84
C LEU A 47 -0.78 -26.81 19.41
N THR A 48 -0.91 -27.84 18.56
CA THR A 48 -0.69 -29.23 18.98
C THR A 48 0.74 -29.41 19.50
N ASP A 49 0.88 -29.80 20.77
CA ASP A 49 2.14 -30.04 21.46
C ASP A 49 3.14 -28.88 21.33
N ASN A 50 2.66 -27.63 21.24
CA ASN A 50 3.48 -26.44 20.98
C ASN A 50 4.45 -26.62 19.79
N ALA A 51 4.00 -27.29 18.72
CA ALA A 51 4.85 -27.59 17.56
C ALA A 51 5.44 -26.34 16.89
N TRP A 52 4.80 -25.19 17.04
CA TRP A 52 5.34 -23.93 16.54
C TRP A 52 6.71 -23.58 17.13
N ALA A 53 6.98 -23.92 18.39
CA ALA A 53 8.27 -23.63 19.01
C ALA A 53 9.42 -24.39 18.32
N ARG A 54 9.12 -25.58 17.76
CA ARG A 54 10.07 -26.41 16.99
C ARG A 54 10.39 -25.83 15.61
N ASP A 55 9.64 -24.84 15.13
CA ASP A 55 9.93 -24.17 13.85
C ASP A 55 11.05 -23.14 13.97
N ILE A 56 11.39 -22.71 15.18
CA ILE A 56 12.44 -21.74 15.46
C ILE A 56 13.80 -22.41 15.27
N GLN A 57 14.68 -21.78 14.48
CA GLN A 57 16.02 -22.30 14.19
C GLN A 57 17.10 -21.27 14.49
N GLY A 58 18.30 -21.77 14.79
CA GLY A 58 19.47 -20.94 15.06
C GLY A 58 19.63 -20.55 16.52
N VAL A 59 20.63 -19.70 16.78
CA VAL A 59 20.92 -19.17 18.12
C VAL A 59 20.03 -17.97 18.39
N LEU A 60 19.32 -17.99 19.52
CA LEU A 60 18.42 -16.91 19.91
C LEU A 60 19.16 -15.88 20.75
N GLY A 61 19.06 -14.62 20.35
CA GLY A 61 19.48 -13.48 21.15
C GLY A 61 18.41 -13.07 22.16
N ILE A 62 18.73 -12.08 22.99
CA ILE A 62 17.85 -11.62 24.06
C ILE A 62 16.51 -11.06 23.54
N HIS A 63 16.52 -10.44 22.36
CA HIS A 63 15.32 -9.88 21.73
C HIS A 63 14.37 -10.98 21.26
N GLU A 64 14.91 -12.03 20.66
CA GLU A 64 14.18 -13.20 20.19
C GLU A 64 13.57 -13.96 21.37
N ILE A 65 14.33 -14.14 22.45
CA ILE A 65 13.84 -14.78 23.69
C ILE A 65 12.68 -13.96 24.30
N GLY A 66 12.83 -12.64 24.40
CA GLY A 66 11.76 -11.78 24.91
C GLY A 66 10.50 -11.79 24.04
N GLN A 67 10.66 -11.89 22.72
CA GLN A 67 9.54 -12.06 21.78
C GLN A 67 8.89 -13.44 21.89
N TYR A 68 9.69 -14.50 22.05
CA TYR A 68 9.22 -15.86 22.26
C TYR A 68 8.34 -15.97 23.50
N LEU A 69 8.79 -15.44 24.64
CA LEU A 69 8.03 -15.50 25.90
C LEU A 69 6.68 -14.78 25.77
N ARG A 70 6.65 -13.59 25.15
CA ARG A 70 5.41 -12.86 24.89
C ARG A 70 4.47 -13.64 23.97
N LEU A 71 5.01 -14.21 22.89
CA LEU A 71 4.21 -15.02 21.97
C LEU A 71 3.65 -16.27 22.66
N TRP A 72 4.46 -16.96 23.45
CA TRP A 72 4.06 -18.14 24.21
C TRP A 72 2.90 -17.83 25.15
N GLN A 73 2.99 -16.75 25.93
CA GLN A 73 1.91 -16.30 26.81
C GLN A 73 0.62 -15.95 26.05
N ALA A 74 0.74 -15.33 24.87
CA ALA A 74 -0.41 -14.97 24.05
C ALA A 74 -1.08 -16.21 23.44
N VAL A 75 -0.28 -17.16 22.95
CA VAL A 75 -0.72 -18.39 22.30
C VAL A 75 -1.41 -19.34 23.29
N GLN A 76 -0.94 -19.42 24.52
CA GLN A 76 -1.55 -20.27 25.57
C GLN A 76 -2.99 -19.91 25.90
N ARG A 77 -3.42 -18.68 25.62
CA ARG A 77 -4.79 -18.22 25.89
C ARG A 77 -5.76 -18.56 24.76
N ILE A 78 -5.27 -19.18 23.68
CA ILE A 78 -6.07 -19.49 22.51
C ILE A 78 -6.60 -20.92 22.61
N THR A 79 -7.92 -21.04 22.51
CA THR A 79 -8.63 -22.32 22.41
C THR A 79 -9.27 -22.42 21.04
N LEU A 80 -8.96 -23.48 20.30
CA LEU A 80 -9.60 -23.79 19.03
C LEU A 80 -11.02 -24.32 19.25
N THR A 81 -11.88 -24.14 18.26
CA THR A 81 -13.24 -24.67 18.24
C THR A 81 -13.41 -25.62 17.06
N ASN A 82 -14.47 -26.43 17.05
CA ASN A 82 -14.75 -27.36 15.94
C ASN A 82 -15.46 -26.68 14.75
N VAL A 83 -15.46 -25.35 14.68
CA VAL A 83 -16.07 -24.57 13.60
C VAL A 83 -14.96 -24.17 12.63
N PRO A 84 -15.18 -24.20 11.30
CA PRO A 84 -14.15 -23.76 10.36
C PRO A 84 -13.74 -22.30 10.57
N ASP A 85 -12.46 -22.02 10.36
CA ASP A 85 -11.93 -20.65 10.29
C ASP A 85 -12.71 -19.76 9.30
N GLN A 86 -12.89 -18.47 9.65
CA GLN A 86 -13.64 -17.53 8.81
C GLN A 86 -12.80 -16.31 8.43
N MET A 87 -12.60 -16.10 7.12
CA MET A 87 -11.98 -14.88 6.61
C MET A 87 -12.96 -13.71 6.68
N LEU A 88 -12.53 -12.62 7.32
CA LEU A 88 -13.28 -11.37 7.37
C LEU A 88 -12.65 -10.33 6.45
N TRP A 89 -13.49 -9.71 5.62
CA TRP A 89 -13.12 -8.58 4.80
C TRP A 89 -13.14 -7.29 5.63
N ARG A 90 -11.95 -6.79 5.96
CA ARG A 90 -11.77 -5.63 6.87
C ARG A 90 -12.35 -4.30 6.36
N TRP A 91 -12.66 -4.21 5.07
CA TRP A 91 -13.06 -2.95 4.43
C TRP A 91 -14.58 -2.76 4.37
N THR A 92 -15.36 -3.71 4.93
CA THR A 92 -16.82 -3.59 5.09
C THR A 92 -17.21 -3.92 6.52
N ALA A 93 -18.21 -3.22 7.05
CA ALA A 93 -18.74 -3.49 8.38
C ALA A 93 -19.39 -4.88 8.49
N SER A 94 -19.94 -5.40 7.38
CA SER A 94 -20.47 -6.76 7.29
C SER A 94 -19.41 -7.84 7.33
N GLY A 95 -18.12 -7.49 7.14
CA GLY A 95 -17.03 -8.46 7.04
C GLY A 95 -17.07 -9.32 5.75
N THR A 96 -17.99 -9.02 4.83
CA THR A 96 -18.17 -9.80 3.59
C THR A 96 -17.39 -9.18 2.43
N TYR A 97 -16.69 -10.04 1.70
CA TYR A 97 -15.96 -9.65 0.50
C TYR A 97 -16.92 -9.46 -0.68
N THR A 98 -16.71 -8.40 -1.46
CA THR A 98 -17.29 -8.23 -2.78
C THR A 98 -16.26 -7.62 -3.73
N ALA A 99 -16.35 -7.91 -5.03
CA ALA A 99 -15.46 -7.29 -6.01
C ALA A 99 -15.53 -5.74 -5.96
N GLN A 100 -16.72 -5.18 -5.72
CA GLN A 100 -16.93 -3.74 -5.56
C GLN A 100 -16.20 -3.16 -4.34
N SER A 101 -16.30 -3.81 -3.17
CA SER A 101 -15.61 -3.34 -1.97
C SER A 101 -14.09 -3.52 -2.05
N CYS A 102 -13.63 -4.57 -2.74
CA CYS A 102 -12.23 -4.75 -3.11
C CYS A 102 -11.70 -3.59 -3.96
N TYR A 103 -12.41 -3.26 -5.04
CA TYR A 103 -12.08 -2.13 -5.90
C TYR A 103 -12.05 -0.82 -5.10
N ALA A 104 -13.08 -0.54 -4.29
CA ALA A 104 -13.12 0.66 -3.46
C ALA A 104 -11.94 0.73 -2.47
N ALA A 105 -11.55 -0.41 -1.88
CA ALA A 105 -10.42 -0.48 -0.94
C ALA A 105 -9.08 -0.11 -1.60
N THR A 106 -8.90 -0.32 -2.91
CA THR A 106 -7.69 0.13 -3.63
C THR A 106 -7.52 1.65 -3.65
N PHE A 107 -8.61 2.41 -3.43
CA PHE A 107 -8.59 3.87 -3.34
C PHE A 107 -8.49 4.36 -1.90
N HIS A 108 -8.39 3.47 -0.91
CA HIS A 108 -8.24 3.89 0.48
C HIS A 108 -6.92 4.64 0.67
N GLY A 109 -6.98 5.86 1.21
CA GLY A 109 -5.81 6.75 1.31
C GLY A 109 -5.44 7.48 0.03
N SER A 110 -6.18 7.30 -1.07
CA SER A 110 -5.96 8.08 -2.29
C SER A 110 -6.42 9.53 -2.13
N THR A 111 -5.63 10.47 -2.66
CA THR A 111 -6.02 11.87 -2.77
C THR A 111 -6.83 12.08 -4.04
N ARG A 112 -8.06 12.57 -3.90
CA ARG A 112 -8.88 12.95 -5.06
C ARG A 112 -8.38 14.28 -5.62
N CYS A 113 -8.13 14.33 -6.93
CA CYS A 113 -7.90 15.59 -7.62
C CYS A 113 -9.19 16.44 -7.59
N PRO A 114 -9.21 17.62 -6.95
CA PRO A 114 -10.43 18.43 -6.82
C PRO A 114 -11.03 18.82 -8.17
N SER A 115 -10.18 19.03 -9.18
CA SER A 115 -10.53 19.50 -10.51
C SER A 115 -10.74 18.38 -11.54
N TRP A 116 -10.86 17.11 -11.14
CA TRP A 116 -11.02 16.00 -12.08
C TRP A 116 -12.22 16.17 -13.03
N LYS A 117 -13.30 16.82 -12.56
CA LYS A 117 -14.49 17.11 -13.38
C LYS A 117 -14.16 18.09 -14.52
N LEU A 118 -13.31 19.09 -14.27
CA LEU A 118 -12.89 20.04 -15.31
C LEU A 118 -12.11 19.31 -16.41
N THR A 119 -11.26 18.35 -16.03
CA THR A 119 -10.52 17.54 -16.99
C THR A 119 -11.43 16.59 -17.78
N TRP A 120 -12.26 15.80 -17.08
CA TRP A 120 -12.96 14.67 -17.71
C TRP A 120 -14.38 14.98 -18.19
N LYS A 121 -15.04 16.02 -17.66
CA LYS A 121 -16.39 16.46 -18.07
C LYS A 121 -16.40 17.69 -18.99
N SER A 122 -15.25 18.23 -19.38
CA SER A 122 -15.18 19.32 -20.37
C SER A 122 -15.61 18.85 -21.75
N TRP A 123 -16.02 19.76 -22.64
CA TRP A 123 -16.32 19.43 -24.04
C TRP A 123 -15.07 19.20 -24.91
N ALA A 124 -13.88 19.28 -24.31
CA ALA A 124 -12.62 19.15 -25.02
C ALA A 124 -12.44 17.74 -25.63
N PRO A 125 -11.78 17.62 -26.79
CA PRO A 125 -11.44 16.33 -27.38
C PRO A 125 -10.60 15.46 -26.43
N PRO A 126 -10.62 14.11 -26.56
CA PRO A 126 -9.89 13.21 -25.68
C PRO A 126 -8.39 13.55 -25.54
N ARG A 127 -7.71 13.91 -26.64
CA ARG A 127 -6.28 14.29 -26.62
C ARG A 127 -6.01 15.47 -25.70
N VAL A 128 -6.90 16.47 -25.68
CA VAL A 128 -6.79 17.66 -24.83
C VAL A 128 -7.07 17.32 -23.37
N ARG A 129 -8.09 16.48 -23.10
CA ARG A 129 -8.38 16.01 -21.73
C ARG A 129 -7.19 15.24 -21.14
N PHE A 130 -6.57 14.35 -21.92
CA PHE A 130 -5.38 13.62 -21.50
C PHE A 130 -4.19 14.54 -21.25
N PHE A 131 -3.95 15.53 -22.12
CA PHE A 131 -2.92 16.54 -21.89
C PHE A 131 -3.14 17.30 -20.59
N HIS A 132 -4.36 17.81 -20.36
CA HIS A 132 -4.70 18.54 -19.14
C HIS A 132 -4.55 17.68 -17.89
N TRP A 133 -4.93 16.39 -17.95
CA TRP A 133 -4.70 15.44 -16.85
C TRP A 133 -3.21 15.25 -16.53
N LEU A 134 -2.37 15.11 -17.55
CA LEU A 134 -0.92 15.01 -17.36
C LEU A 134 -0.35 16.32 -16.80
N ALA A 135 -0.82 17.47 -17.29
CA ALA A 135 -0.41 18.77 -16.80
C ALA A 135 -0.75 18.95 -15.32
N SER A 136 -1.97 18.56 -14.88
CA SER A 136 -2.38 18.69 -13.47
C SER A 136 -1.66 17.73 -12.51
N GLN A 137 -0.81 16.84 -13.02
CA GLN A 137 0.02 15.92 -12.25
C GLN A 137 1.53 16.27 -12.36
N ASP A 138 1.88 17.40 -12.97
CA ASP A 138 3.27 17.75 -13.34
C ASP A 138 3.94 16.65 -14.17
N ARG A 139 3.16 16.04 -15.08
CA ARG A 139 3.59 14.93 -15.94
C ARG A 139 3.77 15.31 -17.41
N CYS A 140 3.80 16.59 -17.74
CA CYS A 140 4.29 17.08 -19.03
C CYS A 140 5.81 17.16 -19.04
N TRP A 141 6.44 17.13 -20.22
CA TRP A 141 7.87 17.36 -20.34
C TRP A 141 8.13 18.87 -20.33
N THR A 142 8.64 19.36 -19.20
CA THR A 142 9.09 20.74 -19.01
C THR A 142 10.55 20.73 -18.57
N ALA A 143 11.27 21.85 -18.70
CA ALA A 143 12.65 21.96 -18.23
C ALA A 143 12.77 21.61 -16.73
N GLU A 144 11.81 22.01 -15.90
CA GLU A 144 11.77 21.63 -14.48
C GLU A 144 11.71 20.10 -14.28
N ARG A 145 10.91 19.39 -15.08
CA ARG A 145 10.79 17.94 -14.97
C ARG A 145 12.02 17.21 -15.51
N LEU A 146 12.64 17.74 -16.56
CA LEU A 146 13.93 17.26 -17.06
C LEU A 146 15.00 17.42 -15.97
N ALA A 147 15.05 18.57 -15.30
CA ALA A 147 15.94 18.85 -14.18
C ALA A 147 15.78 17.84 -13.03
N ARG A 148 14.54 17.56 -12.61
CA ARG A 148 14.23 16.54 -11.57
C ARG A 148 14.71 15.13 -11.94
N ARG A 149 14.95 14.84 -13.22
CA ARG A 149 15.45 13.55 -13.72
C ARG A 149 16.94 13.57 -14.05
N GLY A 150 17.64 14.66 -13.79
CA GLY A 150 19.07 14.80 -14.13
C GLY A 150 19.35 14.86 -15.63
N LEU A 151 18.35 15.20 -16.45
CA LEU A 151 18.52 15.35 -17.90
C LEU A 151 18.95 16.78 -18.24
N GLN A 152 19.64 16.94 -19.38
CA GLN A 152 19.99 18.26 -19.90
C GLN A 152 18.73 19.10 -20.12
N HIS A 153 18.76 20.35 -19.67
CA HIS A 153 17.63 21.28 -19.74
C HIS A 153 18.13 22.72 -19.75
N HIS A 154 17.30 23.62 -20.26
CA HIS A 154 17.56 25.06 -20.17
C HIS A 154 17.11 25.58 -18.78
N PRO A 155 17.85 26.49 -18.14
CA PRO A 155 17.52 26.97 -16.79
C PRO A 155 16.26 27.84 -16.75
N ARG A 156 15.83 28.39 -17.89
CA ARG A 156 14.70 29.30 -18.05
C ARG A 156 13.74 28.85 -19.15
N CYS A 157 12.51 29.32 -19.11
CA CYS A 157 11.49 29.14 -20.13
C CYS A 157 11.98 29.65 -21.49
N LEU A 158 11.95 28.79 -22.52
CA LEU A 158 12.42 29.15 -23.86
C LEU A 158 11.52 30.16 -24.59
N LEU A 159 10.29 30.37 -24.11
CA LEU A 159 9.38 31.35 -24.69
C LEU A 159 9.71 32.76 -24.19
N CYS A 160 9.73 32.97 -22.86
CA CYS A 160 9.85 34.30 -22.27
C CYS A 160 11.24 34.64 -21.73
N ASP A 161 12.10 33.65 -21.49
CA ASP A 161 13.43 33.75 -20.86
C ASP A 161 13.48 34.48 -19.50
N GLN A 162 12.34 34.55 -18.80
CA GLN A 162 12.20 35.28 -17.52
C GLN A 162 12.20 34.37 -16.29
N GLU A 163 11.45 33.27 -16.34
CA GLU A 163 11.23 32.35 -15.21
C GLU A 163 11.60 30.90 -15.56
N PRO A 164 11.81 30.00 -14.57
CA PRO A 164 11.95 28.57 -14.82
C PRO A 164 10.75 27.98 -15.58
N GLU A 165 11.02 27.03 -16.47
CA GLU A 165 9.97 26.38 -17.25
C GLU A 165 9.22 25.31 -16.42
N THR A 166 8.18 25.74 -15.72
CA THR A 166 7.19 24.88 -15.06
C THR A 166 5.95 24.72 -15.94
N ILE A 167 5.14 23.68 -15.70
CA ILE A 167 3.90 23.50 -16.48
C ILE A 167 2.89 24.61 -16.21
N GLN A 168 2.83 25.10 -14.97
CA GLN A 168 2.01 26.25 -14.59
C GLN A 168 2.48 27.51 -15.31
N HIS A 169 3.79 27.73 -15.39
CA HIS A 169 4.33 28.87 -16.12
C HIS A 169 3.99 28.77 -17.61
N LEU A 170 4.33 27.66 -18.25
CA LEU A 170 4.07 27.45 -19.68
C LEU A 170 2.59 27.61 -20.07
N LEU A 171 1.66 27.22 -19.21
CA LEU A 171 0.23 27.25 -19.53
C LEU A 171 -0.49 28.50 -19.04
N LEU A 172 -0.07 29.16 -17.96
CA LEU A 172 -0.89 30.18 -17.29
C LEU A 172 -0.18 31.52 -17.06
N THR A 173 1.11 31.52 -16.69
CA THR A 173 1.81 32.76 -16.29
C THR A 173 2.82 33.26 -17.31
N CYS A 174 3.25 32.43 -18.26
CA CYS A 174 4.13 32.84 -19.34
C CYS A 174 3.45 33.95 -20.17
N PRO A 175 4.12 35.08 -20.43
CA PRO A 175 3.57 36.17 -21.23
C PRO A 175 3.03 35.71 -22.60
N PHE A 176 3.71 34.76 -23.26
CA PHE A 176 3.26 34.18 -24.52
C PHE A 176 1.97 33.35 -24.36
N ALA A 177 1.85 32.59 -23.27
CA ALA A 177 0.65 31.82 -22.99
C ALA A 177 -0.53 32.75 -22.68
N GLN A 178 -0.32 33.79 -21.87
CA GLN A 178 -1.34 34.79 -21.56
C GLN A 178 -1.83 35.50 -22.83
N GLN A 179 -0.92 35.93 -23.70
CA GLN A 179 -1.29 36.50 -25.00
C GLN A 179 -2.16 35.55 -25.82
N ALA A 180 -1.81 34.26 -25.88
CA ALA A 180 -2.60 33.27 -26.59
C ALA A 180 -4.02 33.11 -25.99
N TRP A 181 -4.15 33.12 -24.66
CA TRP A 181 -5.46 33.04 -23.99
C TRP A 181 -6.32 34.29 -24.19
N HIS A 182 -5.71 35.47 -24.30
CA HIS A 182 -6.41 36.73 -24.53
C HIS A 182 -6.71 37.00 -26.01
N ALA A 183 -6.10 36.24 -26.93
CA ALA A 183 -6.30 36.39 -28.38
C ALA A 183 -7.54 35.66 -28.92
N THR A 184 -8.27 34.93 -28.06
CA THR A 184 -9.56 34.29 -28.34
C THR A 184 -10.72 35.06 -27.77
#